data_AF-A0A1F0W0T2-F1
#
_entry.id   AF-A0A1F0W0T2-F1
#
_cell.length_a   1.000
_cell.length_b   1.000
_cell.length_c   1.000
_cell.angle_alpha   90.00
_cell.angle_beta   90.00
_cell.angle_gamma   90.00
#
_symmetry.space_group_name_H-M   'P 1'
#
loop_
_entity.id
_entity.type
_entity.pdbx_description
1 polymer ?
#
loop_
_entity_poly.entity_id
_entity_poly.type
_entity_poly.pdbx_seq_one_letter_code
_entity_poly.pdbx_strand_id
1 'polypeptide(L)'
;MCDWKPGPRCFTHYEPIYDAAKEKYFELLEEADKKAADGTLTDEDRLKLQIAFQNYQAAQRMFYMSPKARKKHLGDEIVKARAAFEEAQKYSDEHPNDKYAETCLANATANLNQLEKQAVDGNHRWQQAKLASELAARRNENALERGIFSEATYTEEDLEDIDLNTWDRACPDGTITLHGFDDKLKKSSDPKIYREATITRKVRIELPTGERVHVDLQARIIQKKKNSSSYTVEYTVHYKGQNLGTLIPNSTAHDGYYGVGAVAEHRPVTRDTADTARDGGRLRKTDWEHYQEVNELTDEELAEHKATYEANVEAIAEHNNQNDEGMYTTGTSFNRLINTTHKGQKHNNFTRQLVQDSNAHTSFNSISGAKNDIKKVLTNQDALITNLVMNARTQSVNNYAEQQFGASKKADREKVEREAKANLEKLDERLQPKTRREKRSFGGGMDRAERNIARVERKMAQINIGKAAATRREKTLNASNNHLTKLQQQTGNLTYSTRVDPTRRPTTKGNYTYTATHTLKGGRKESITIEFKKNGKLAKGYTKEPSNIPNMVAIKNPQNQTIHLSPGQYATMTNTDKK
;
A
#
# COMPACT_ATOMS: atom_id res chain seq x y z
N MET A 1 13.98 30.77 7.86
CA MET A 1 12.96 29.86 8.48
C MET A 1 11.59 29.87 7.78
N CYS A 2 11.37 30.69 6.74
CA CYS A 2 10.34 30.49 5.71
C CYS A 2 10.80 29.51 4.60
N ASP A 3 11.95 28.85 4.80
CA ASP A 3 12.64 27.99 3.82
C ASP A 3 12.08 26.56 3.78
N TRP A 4 11.01 26.32 4.53
CA TRP A 4 10.23 25.09 4.50
C TRP A 4 8.89 25.44 3.83
N LYS A 5 8.84 25.33 2.50
CA LYS A 5 7.59 25.31 1.73
C LYS A 5 7.36 23.94 1.07
N PRO A 6 6.10 23.54 0.84
CA PRO A 6 4.87 24.26 1.20
C PRO A 6 4.58 24.07 2.70
N GLY A 7 4.52 25.10 3.54
CA GLY A 7 3.98 24.87 4.88
C GLY A 7 2.54 24.34 4.78
N PRO A 8 1.88 24.01 5.90
CA PRO A 8 0.41 23.95 5.95
C PRO A 8 -0.07 25.22 5.28
N ARG A 9 -1.29 25.29 4.76
CA ARG A 9 -1.87 26.62 4.52
C ARG A 9 -1.53 27.48 5.74
N CYS A 10 -0.67 28.46 5.50
CA CYS A 10 0.26 28.90 6.52
C CYS A 10 -0.60 29.42 7.67
N PHE A 11 -0.09 29.41 8.89
CA PHE A 11 -0.66 30.14 10.04
C PHE A 11 -1.49 31.38 9.62
N THR A 12 -0.99 32.18 8.65
CA THR A 12 -1.63 33.33 8.00
C THR A 12 -2.95 33.13 7.25
N HIS A 13 -3.37 31.91 6.87
CA HIS A 13 -4.65 31.64 6.20
C HIS A 13 -5.77 31.27 7.19
N TYR A 14 -5.42 30.61 8.28
CA TYR A 14 -6.38 30.18 9.29
C TYR A 14 -6.48 31.15 10.46
N GLU A 15 -5.43 31.94 10.73
CA GLU A 15 -5.42 33.00 11.74
C GLU A 15 -6.58 34.00 11.52
N PRO A 16 -6.80 34.60 10.33
CA PRO A 16 -7.92 35.54 10.15
C PRO A 16 -9.29 34.88 10.30
N ILE A 17 -9.43 33.60 9.92
CA ILE A 17 -10.71 32.86 10.04
C ILE A 17 -10.98 32.53 11.52
N TYR A 18 -9.94 32.16 12.26
CA TYR A 18 -10.02 31.89 13.69
C TYR A 18 -10.34 33.15 14.48
N ASP A 19 -9.63 34.25 14.21
CA ASP A 19 -9.83 35.52 14.91
C ASP A 19 -11.24 36.06 14.63
N ALA A 20 -11.71 36.06 13.37
CA ALA A 20 -13.07 36.50 13.04
C ALA A 20 -14.15 35.63 13.71
N ALA A 21 -13.97 34.31 13.76
CA ALA A 21 -14.92 33.43 14.44
C ALA A 21 -14.89 33.59 15.97
N LYS A 22 -13.71 33.86 16.54
CA LYS A 22 -13.51 34.12 17.96
C LYS A 22 -14.15 35.44 18.37
N GLU A 23 -13.86 36.53 17.65
CA GLU A 23 -14.48 37.84 17.84
C GLU A 23 -16.01 37.73 17.77
N LYS A 24 -16.53 37.04 16.74
CA LYS A 24 -17.99 36.91 16.59
C LYS A 24 -18.65 36.13 17.74
N TYR A 25 -17.99 35.10 18.25
CA TYR A 25 -18.49 34.37 19.42
C TYR A 25 -18.50 35.24 20.68
N PHE A 26 -17.41 35.98 20.95
CA PHE A 26 -17.35 36.87 22.12
C PHE A 26 -18.32 38.05 22.04
N GLU A 27 -18.53 38.65 20.87
CA GLU A 27 -19.57 39.67 20.65
C GLU A 27 -20.96 39.15 21.04
N LEU A 28 -21.31 37.94 20.58
CA LEU A 28 -22.62 37.34 20.86
C LEU A 28 -22.73 36.84 22.30
N LEU A 29 -21.62 36.48 22.93
CA LEU A 29 -21.58 36.14 24.35
C LEU A 29 -21.90 37.38 25.19
N GLU A 30 -21.24 38.51 24.91
CA GLU A 30 -21.49 39.78 25.62
C GLU A 30 -22.92 40.30 25.39
N GLU A 31 -23.45 40.16 24.18
CA GLU A 31 -24.86 40.48 23.90
C GLU A 31 -25.82 39.59 24.71
N ALA A 32 -25.52 38.29 24.79
CA ALA A 32 -26.32 37.35 25.56
C ALA A 32 -26.24 37.61 27.07
N ASP A 33 -25.06 37.96 27.60
CA ASP A 33 -24.86 38.33 29.01
C ASP A 33 -25.74 39.53 29.39
N LYS A 34 -25.70 40.60 28.58
CA LYS A 34 -26.54 41.80 28.80
C LYS A 34 -28.02 41.47 28.77
N LYS A 35 -28.47 40.71 27.75
CA LYS A 35 -29.87 40.30 27.65
C LYS A 35 -30.30 39.36 28.78
N ALA A 36 -29.40 38.51 29.27
CA ALA A 36 -29.67 37.65 30.42
C ALA A 36 -29.86 38.50 31.69
N ALA A 37 -28.95 39.45 31.95
CA ALA A 37 -29.04 40.38 33.07
C ALA A 37 -30.30 41.26 33.03
N ASP A 38 -30.70 41.70 31.84
CA ASP A 38 -31.92 42.49 31.62
C ASP A 38 -33.21 41.64 31.59
N GLY A 39 -33.10 40.31 31.66
CA GLY A 39 -34.23 39.38 31.60
C GLY A 39 -34.92 39.29 30.23
N THR A 40 -34.24 39.71 29.16
CA THR A 40 -34.77 39.78 27.78
C THR A 40 -34.21 38.71 26.84
N LEU A 41 -33.37 37.80 27.34
CA LEU A 41 -32.74 36.76 26.53
C LEU A 41 -33.75 35.76 25.97
N THR A 42 -33.76 35.59 24.65
CA THR A 42 -34.67 34.67 23.95
C THR A 42 -34.03 33.32 23.58
N ASP A 43 -34.84 32.33 23.22
CA ASP A 43 -34.35 31.05 22.66
C ASP A 43 -33.60 31.24 21.33
N GLU A 44 -33.99 32.22 20.51
CA GLU A 44 -33.29 32.53 19.27
C GLU A 44 -31.89 33.11 19.53
N ASP A 45 -31.74 33.93 20.56
CA ASP A 45 -30.43 34.47 20.98
C ASP A 45 -29.51 33.34 21.48
N ARG A 46 -30.04 32.41 22.28
CA ARG A 46 -29.31 31.20 22.70
C ARG A 46 -28.86 30.35 21.50
N LEU A 47 -29.73 30.16 20.51
CA LEU A 47 -29.40 29.41 19.30
C LEU A 47 -28.31 30.10 18.47
N LYS A 48 -28.37 31.43 18.32
CA LYS A 48 -27.33 32.21 17.62
C LYS A 48 -25.98 32.10 18.31
N LEU A 49 -25.96 32.20 19.65
CA LEU A 49 -24.75 31.99 20.45
C LEU A 49 -24.17 30.59 20.23
N GLN A 50 -25.02 29.56 20.22
CA GLN A 50 -24.57 28.18 20.03
C GLN A 50 -23.99 27.94 18.63
N ILE A 51 -24.59 28.51 17.58
CA ILE A 51 -24.08 28.42 16.21
C ILE A 51 -22.72 29.14 16.10
N ALA A 52 -22.58 30.32 16.70
CA ALA A 52 -21.32 31.05 16.73
C ALA A 52 -20.23 30.26 17.46
N PHE A 53 -20.56 29.62 18.58
CA PHE A 53 -19.66 28.76 19.32
C PHE A 53 -19.20 27.55 18.49
N GLN A 54 -20.11 26.88 17.77
CA GLN A 54 -19.75 25.77 16.88
C GLN A 54 -18.81 26.20 15.75
N ASN A 55 -19.04 27.38 15.17
CA ASN A 55 -18.16 27.96 14.14
C ASN A 55 -16.78 28.30 14.71
N TYR A 56 -16.74 28.90 15.91
CA TYR A 56 -15.51 29.16 16.65
C TYR A 56 -14.73 27.87 16.91
N GLN A 57 -15.37 26.81 17.41
CA GLN A 57 -14.73 25.51 17.60
C GLN A 57 -14.20 24.90 16.30
N ALA A 58 -14.95 25.02 15.20
CA ALA A 58 -14.48 24.56 13.89
C ALA A 58 -13.22 25.31 13.42
N ALA A 59 -13.21 26.64 13.54
CA ALA A 59 -12.07 27.46 13.17
C ALA A 59 -10.86 27.22 14.08
N GLN A 60 -11.09 27.09 15.39
CA GLN A 60 -10.07 26.74 16.38
C GLN A 60 -9.33 25.45 16.01
N ARG A 61 -10.09 24.40 15.63
CA ARG A 61 -9.53 23.11 15.24
C ARG A 61 -8.63 23.22 14.01
N MET A 62 -8.96 24.07 13.05
CA MET A 62 -8.11 24.30 11.87
C MET A 62 -6.86 25.12 12.22
N PHE A 63 -7.00 26.16 13.03
CA PHE A 63 -5.88 27.03 13.42
C PHE A 63 -4.79 26.26 14.17
N TYR A 64 -5.17 25.46 15.16
CA TYR A 64 -4.23 24.67 15.96
C TYR A 64 -3.73 23.40 15.27
N MET A 65 -4.09 23.13 14.00
CA MET A 65 -3.33 22.21 13.17
C MET A 65 -1.89 22.69 12.96
N SER A 66 -1.66 24.02 12.98
CA SER A 66 -0.33 24.60 12.83
C SER A 66 0.56 24.39 14.06
N PRO A 67 1.77 23.81 13.93
CA PRO A 67 2.74 23.72 15.02
C PRO A 67 3.15 25.09 15.58
N LYS A 68 3.17 26.13 14.73
CA LYS A 68 3.50 27.51 15.13
C LYS A 68 2.41 28.12 16.01
N ALA A 69 1.14 27.92 15.64
CA ALA A 69 0.00 28.36 16.45
C ALA A 69 0.04 27.70 17.84
N ARG A 70 0.27 26.37 17.88
CA ARG A 70 0.36 25.64 19.14
C ARG A 70 1.48 26.14 20.04
N LYS A 71 2.69 26.29 19.48
CA LYS A 71 3.85 26.77 20.24
C LYS A 71 3.66 28.19 20.79
N LYS A 72 2.94 29.05 20.07
CA LYS A 72 2.80 30.47 20.42
C LYS A 72 1.59 30.78 21.28
N HIS A 73 0.48 30.05 21.12
CA HIS A 73 -0.81 30.45 21.69
C HIS A 73 -1.49 29.39 22.57
N LEU A 74 -1.26 28.10 22.33
CA LEU A 74 -2.12 27.05 22.91
C LEU A 74 -2.01 26.95 24.44
N GLY A 75 -0.81 27.09 25.01
CA GLY A 75 -0.62 27.05 26.46
C GLY A 75 -1.40 28.17 27.17
N ASP A 76 -1.25 29.40 26.67
CA ASP A 76 -1.94 30.57 27.23
C ASP A 76 -3.45 30.47 27.07
N GLU A 77 -3.93 29.97 25.93
CA GLU A 77 -5.37 29.81 25.67
C GLU A 77 -6.00 28.68 26.51
N ILE A 78 -5.25 27.62 26.85
CA ILE A 78 -5.71 26.61 27.83
C ILE A 78 -5.87 27.25 29.22
N VAL A 79 -4.91 28.08 29.65
CA VAL A 79 -5.00 28.76 30.96
C VAL A 79 -6.23 29.67 31.01
N LYS A 80 -6.47 30.46 29.96
CA LYS A 80 -7.69 31.29 29.85
C LYS A 80 -8.96 30.45 29.84
N ALA A 81 -8.99 29.34 29.11
CA ALA A 81 -10.15 28.46 29.04
C ALA A 81 -10.46 27.78 30.38
N ARG A 82 -9.43 27.44 31.17
CA ARG A 82 -9.61 26.93 32.55
C ARG A 82 -10.24 27.97 33.46
N ALA A 83 -9.74 29.21 33.42
CA ALA A 83 -10.33 30.30 34.19
C ALA A 83 -11.81 30.54 33.81
N ALA A 84 -12.13 30.56 32.52
CA ALA A 84 -13.50 30.72 32.03
C ALA A 84 -14.41 29.53 32.43
N PHE A 85 -13.88 28.30 32.44
CA PHE A 85 -14.61 27.14 32.95
C PHE A 85 -14.90 27.24 34.45
N GLU A 86 -13.91 27.62 35.26
CA GLU A 86 -14.09 27.81 36.70
C GLU A 86 -15.11 28.92 37.01
N GLU A 87 -15.12 30.00 36.23
CA GLU A 87 -16.08 31.09 36.35
C GLU A 87 -17.50 30.66 35.93
N ALA A 88 -17.64 29.97 34.79
CA ALA A 88 -18.92 29.45 34.33
C ALA A 88 -19.49 28.39 35.29
N GLN A 89 -18.64 27.56 35.90
CA GLN A 89 -19.05 26.59 36.91
C GLN A 89 -19.60 27.29 38.15
N LYS A 90 -18.91 28.31 38.67
CA LYS A 90 -19.41 29.11 39.80
C LYS A 90 -20.75 29.75 39.48
N TYR A 91 -20.88 30.37 38.31
CA TYR A 91 -22.14 30.99 37.89
C TYR A 91 -23.28 29.97 37.78
N SER A 92 -23.01 28.78 37.22
CA SER A 92 -23.99 27.69 37.15
C SER A 92 -24.37 27.11 38.52
N ASP A 93 -23.43 27.04 39.46
CA ASP A 93 -23.68 26.56 40.82
C ASP A 93 -24.56 27.57 41.60
N GLU A 94 -24.36 28.87 41.37
CA GLU A 94 -25.19 29.94 41.93
C GLU A 94 -26.58 30.02 41.26
N HIS A 95 -26.72 29.54 40.02
CA HIS A 95 -27.95 29.62 39.21
C HIS A 95 -28.35 28.26 38.59
N PRO A 96 -28.69 27.23 39.40
CA PRO A 96 -28.79 25.83 38.95
C PRO A 96 -29.95 25.53 37.98
N ASN A 97 -30.89 26.45 37.80
CA ASN A 97 -32.03 26.32 36.89
C ASN A 97 -31.99 27.31 35.72
N ASP A 98 -30.93 28.10 35.59
CA ASP A 98 -30.77 29.04 34.48
C ASP A 98 -30.20 28.33 33.25
N LYS A 99 -31.03 28.23 32.19
CA LYS A 99 -30.63 27.66 30.90
C LYS A 99 -29.46 28.41 30.25
N TYR A 100 -29.29 29.70 30.55
CA TYR A 100 -28.13 30.47 30.08
C TYR A 100 -26.86 30.03 30.79
N ALA A 101 -26.90 29.87 32.11
CA ALA A 101 -25.80 29.33 32.90
C ALA A 101 -25.39 27.92 32.43
N GLU A 102 -26.35 27.04 32.16
CA GLU A 102 -26.12 25.70 31.59
C GLU A 102 -25.41 25.79 30.21
N THR A 103 -25.84 26.71 29.36
CA THR A 103 -25.24 26.94 28.03
C THR A 103 -23.80 27.44 28.14
N CYS A 104 -23.52 28.38 29.05
CA CYS A 104 -22.19 28.92 29.27
C CYS A 104 -21.23 27.86 29.82
N LEU A 105 -21.67 27.07 30.80
CA LEU A 105 -20.88 25.96 31.33
C LEU A 105 -20.59 24.90 30.27
N ALA A 106 -21.58 24.52 29.46
CA ALA A 106 -21.38 23.57 28.37
C ALA A 106 -20.36 24.08 27.34
N ASN A 107 -20.44 25.36 26.95
CA ASN A 107 -19.51 25.96 26.00
C ASN A 107 -18.09 26.10 26.58
N ALA A 108 -17.94 26.53 27.84
CA ALA A 108 -16.64 26.62 28.51
C ALA A 108 -15.98 25.25 28.64
N THR A 109 -16.75 24.23 29.05
CA THR A 109 -16.31 22.82 29.14
C THR A 109 -15.84 22.31 27.78
N ALA A 110 -16.64 22.51 26.74
CA ALA A 110 -16.33 22.03 25.40
C ALA A 110 -15.08 22.73 24.81
N ASN A 111 -14.90 24.03 25.07
CA ASN A 111 -13.73 24.78 24.64
C ASN A 111 -12.45 24.29 25.34
N LEU A 112 -12.49 24.10 26.66
CA LEU A 112 -11.36 23.59 27.43
C LEU A 112 -10.95 22.19 26.97
N ASN A 113 -11.92 21.26 26.91
CA ASN A 113 -11.69 19.89 26.45
C ASN A 113 -11.05 19.87 25.05
N GLN A 114 -11.50 20.75 24.15
CA GLN A 114 -10.99 20.80 22.78
C GLN A 114 -9.54 21.32 22.71
N LEU A 115 -9.18 22.33 23.51
CA LEU A 115 -7.82 22.87 23.56
C LEU A 115 -6.84 21.88 24.21
N GLU A 116 -7.23 21.26 25.31
CA GLU A 116 -6.41 20.23 25.98
C GLU A 116 -6.18 19.02 25.06
N LYS A 117 -7.23 18.58 24.35
CA LYS A 117 -7.11 17.57 23.31
C LYS A 117 -6.16 17.97 22.19
N GLN A 118 -6.21 19.22 21.72
CA GLN A 118 -5.28 19.71 20.70
C GLN A 118 -3.84 19.79 21.19
N ALA A 119 -3.60 19.96 22.50
CA ALA A 119 -2.26 19.90 23.07
C ALA A 119 -1.70 18.48 23.00
N VAL A 120 -2.50 17.49 23.36
CA VAL A 120 -2.12 16.07 23.30
C VAL A 120 -1.99 15.61 21.85
N ASP A 121 -3.05 15.73 21.04
CA ASP A 121 -3.09 15.28 19.64
C ASP A 121 -2.08 16.05 18.79
N GLY A 122 -1.92 17.35 19.04
CA GLY A 122 -1.00 18.21 18.31
C GLY A 122 0.47 17.95 18.65
N ASN A 123 0.78 17.57 19.89
CA ASN A 123 2.12 17.10 20.27
C ASN A 123 2.37 15.71 19.69
N HIS A 124 1.40 14.79 19.77
CA HIS A 124 1.48 13.46 19.16
C HIS A 124 1.77 13.54 17.66
N ARG A 125 1.00 14.33 16.89
CA ARG A 125 1.25 14.57 15.45
C ARG A 125 2.63 15.18 15.17
N TRP A 126 3.16 15.98 16.09
CA TRP A 126 4.49 16.57 15.93
C TRP A 126 5.61 15.56 16.20
N GLN A 127 5.45 14.69 17.20
CA GLN A 127 6.37 13.57 17.42
C GLN A 127 6.29 12.58 16.25
N GLN A 128 5.09 12.28 15.74
CA GLN A 128 4.91 11.53 14.50
C GLN A 128 5.67 12.16 13.33
N ALA A 129 5.58 13.48 13.15
CA ALA A 129 6.30 14.16 12.08
C ALA A 129 7.84 14.08 12.24
N LYS A 130 8.35 14.07 13.48
CA LYS A 130 9.79 13.90 13.75
C LYS A 130 10.23 12.47 13.49
N LEU A 131 9.53 11.50 14.08
CA LEU A 131 9.76 10.07 13.86
C LEU A 131 9.69 9.75 12.37
N ALA A 132 8.69 10.30 11.68
CA ALA A 132 8.56 10.22 10.24
C ALA A 132 9.76 10.78 9.50
N SER A 133 10.24 11.97 9.90
CA SER A 133 11.44 12.56 9.30
C SER A 133 12.71 11.78 9.59
N GLU A 134 12.83 11.14 10.76
CA GLU A 134 13.98 10.32 11.15
C GLU A 134 13.96 8.96 10.46
N LEU A 135 12.79 8.33 10.35
CA LEU A 135 12.59 7.11 9.59
C LEU A 135 12.76 7.36 8.11
N ALA A 136 12.21 8.45 7.58
CA ALA A 136 12.51 8.89 6.23
C ALA A 136 14.01 9.15 6.07
N ALA A 137 14.70 9.76 7.04
CA ALA A 137 16.15 9.93 6.95
C ALA A 137 16.91 8.60 6.92
N ARG A 138 16.58 7.64 7.79
CA ARG A 138 17.16 6.28 7.80
C ARG A 138 16.83 5.51 6.51
N ARG A 139 15.61 5.63 6.01
CA ARG A 139 15.07 4.85 4.88
C ARG A 139 15.37 5.47 3.51
N ASN A 140 15.53 6.78 3.43
CA ASN A 140 15.82 7.54 2.20
C ASN A 140 17.30 7.49 1.79
N GLU A 141 18.19 6.87 2.56
CA GLU A 141 19.59 6.63 2.16
C GLU A 141 19.71 5.54 1.07
N ASN A 142 18.76 5.51 0.13
CA ASN A 142 18.72 4.60 -1.00
C ASN A 142 18.86 3.13 -0.60
N ALA A 143 18.44 2.79 0.62
CA ALA A 143 18.60 1.48 1.22
C ALA A 143 18.15 0.38 0.25
N LEU A 144 16.93 0.47 -0.27
CA LEU A 144 16.41 -0.48 -1.25
C LEU A 144 17.19 -0.52 -2.57
N GLU A 145 17.56 0.64 -3.13
CA GLU A 145 18.35 0.71 -4.37
C GLU A 145 19.78 0.17 -4.16
N ARG A 146 20.28 0.21 -2.92
CA ARG A 146 21.57 -0.34 -2.53
C ARG A 146 21.48 -1.83 -2.19
N GLY A 147 20.29 -2.35 -1.89
CA GLY A 147 20.05 -3.75 -1.52
C GLY A 147 19.81 -3.99 -0.03
N ILE A 148 19.65 -2.92 0.76
CA ILE A 148 19.31 -2.96 2.17
C ILE A 148 17.79 -3.08 2.36
N PHE A 149 17.31 -4.32 2.42
CA PHE A 149 15.89 -4.63 2.58
C PHE A 149 15.42 -4.44 4.02
N SER A 150 16.26 -4.75 5.01
CA SER A 150 15.92 -4.64 6.42
C SER A 150 15.47 -3.24 6.83
N GLU A 151 16.19 -2.20 6.41
CA GLU A 151 15.85 -0.80 6.75
C GLU A 151 14.53 -0.34 6.13
N ALA A 152 14.10 -0.98 5.03
CA ALA A 152 12.87 -0.64 4.34
C ALA A 152 11.61 -1.29 4.93
N THR A 153 11.77 -2.21 5.88
CA THR A 153 10.66 -2.84 6.62
C THR A 153 10.19 -1.97 7.78
N TYR A 154 8.92 -2.11 8.16
CA TYR A 154 8.38 -1.49 9.37
C TYR A 154 8.52 -2.46 10.55
N THR A 155 8.96 -1.95 11.69
CA THR A 155 8.89 -2.63 12.99
C THR A 155 7.59 -2.28 13.70
N GLU A 156 7.25 -3.01 14.77
CA GLU A 156 6.10 -2.67 15.62
C GLU A 156 6.29 -1.29 16.27
N GLU A 157 7.50 -0.99 16.77
CA GLU A 157 7.87 0.31 17.34
C GLU A 157 7.71 1.46 16.34
N ASP A 158 7.99 1.23 15.05
CA ASP A 158 7.77 2.26 14.03
C ASP A 158 6.29 2.61 13.84
N LEU A 159 5.39 1.69 14.20
CA LEU A 159 3.96 1.78 13.91
C LEU A 159 3.07 1.94 15.14
N GLU A 160 3.60 1.73 16.35
CA GLU A 160 2.93 1.94 17.65
C GLU A 160 2.28 3.33 17.76
N ASP A 161 2.90 4.25 17.05
CA ASP A 161 2.74 5.68 17.12
C ASP A 161 1.82 6.20 15.97
N ILE A 162 1.42 5.33 15.03
CA ILE A 162 0.54 5.75 13.93
C ILE A 162 -0.87 6.07 14.41
N ASP A 163 -1.33 7.28 14.10
CA ASP A 163 -2.74 7.66 14.22
C ASP A 163 -3.59 7.05 13.08
N LEU A 164 -4.24 5.93 13.39
CA LEU A 164 -5.16 5.22 12.49
C LEU A 164 -6.51 5.92 12.30
N ASN A 165 -6.76 7.03 13.01
CA ASN A 165 -8.02 7.77 12.96
C ASN A 165 -7.97 8.98 12.00
N THR A 166 -6.91 9.10 11.18
CA THR A 166 -6.59 10.28 10.37
C THR A 166 -7.48 10.54 9.13
N TRP A 167 -8.45 9.68 8.79
CA TRP A 167 -9.48 10.01 7.76
C TRP A 167 -10.83 10.48 8.25
N ASP A 168 -10.99 10.84 9.51
CA ASP A 168 -12.12 11.70 9.83
C ASP A 168 -11.76 13.18 9.66
N ARG A 169 -11.46 13.57 8.41
CA ARG A 169 -11.49 14.99 8.02
C ARG A 169 -12.90 15.59 8.19
N ALA A 170 -13.91 14.76 8.46
CA ALA A 170 -15.24 15.20 8.87
C ALA A 170 -15.43 15.22 10.41
N CYS A 171 -14.59 14.55 11.21
CA CYS A 171 -14.62 14.61 12.67
C CYS A 171 -13.25 14.96 13.27
N PRO A 172 -12.99 16.26 13.52
CA PRO A 172 -11.76 16.73 14.15
C PRO A 172 -11.61 16.33 15.64
N ASP A 173 -12.46 15.43 16.15
CA ASP A 173 -12.37 14.81 17.47
C ASP A 173 -11.88 13.34 17.43
N GLY A 174 -11.53 12.77 16.26
CA GLY A 174 -11.00 11.40 16.19
C GLY A 174 -12.01 10.29 16.52
N THR A 175 -13.32 10.58 16.51
CA THR A 175 -14.35 9.55 16.67
C THR A 175 -14.42 8.61 15.46
N ILE A 176 -14.53 7.30 15.70
CA ILE A 176 -14.60 6.29 14.63
C ILE A 176 -16.00 6.29 14.00
N THR A 177 -16.08 6.70 12.72
CA THR A 177 -17.32 6.66 11.94
C THR A 177 -17.55 5.29 11.28
N LEU A 178 -18.74 4.71 11.50
CA LEU A 178 -19.20 3.49 10.84
C LEU A 178 -20.27 3.81 9.79
N HIS A 179 -19.89 3.78 8.52
CA HIS A 179 -20.82 4.04 7.41
C HIS A 179 -21.80 2.88 7.21
N GLY A 180 -23.06 3.19 6.94
CA GLY A 180 -24.12 2.19 6.75
C GLY A 180 -24.60 1.56 8.05
N PHE A 181 -24.21 2.09 9.22
CA PHE A 181 -24.65 1.58 10.52
C PHE A 181 -26.17 1.67 10.68
N ASP A 182 -26.80 2.75 10.23
CA ASP A 182 -28.25 2.95 10.31
C ASP A 182 -29.04 2.35 9.13
N ASP A 183 -28.34 1.80 8.13
CA ASP A 183 -28.99 1.24 6.95
C ASP A 183 -29.86 0.03 7.29
N LYS A 184 -30.98 -0.10 6.56
CA LYS A 184 -31.82 -1.30 6.56
C LYS A 184 -31.26 -2.34 5.59
N LEU A 185 -31.50 -3.62 5.88
CA LEU A 185 -31.21 -4.73 4.97
C LEU A 185 -31.97 -4.55 3.64
N LYS A 186 -31.23 -4.52 2.52
CA LYS A 186 -31.76 -4.39 1.15
C LYS A 186 -31.78 -5.75 0.47
N LYS A 187 -32.64 -5.95 -0.54
CA LYS A 187 -32.64 -7.19 -1.34
C LYS A 187 -31.26 -7.39 -1.97
N SER A 188 -30.72 -8.61 -1.89
CA SER A 188 -29.43 -8.94 -2.51
C SER A 188 -29.59 -9.24 -4.00
N SER A 189 -28.53 -8.98 -4.77
CA SER A 189 -28.41 -9.45 -6.14
C SER A 189 -27.96 -10.92 -6.23
N ASP A 190 -27.45 -11.49 -5.13
CA ASP A 190 -27.13 -12.92 -5.06
C ASP A 190 -28.42 -13.73 -4.84
N PRO A 191 -28.78 -14.66 -5.73
CA PRO A 191 -30.00 -15.45 -5.61
C PRO A 191 -30.06 -16.34 -4.36
N LYS A 192 -28.92 -16.57 -3.69
CA LYS A 192 -28.84 -17.35 -2.44
C LYS A 192 -29.07 -16.51 -1.18
N ILE A 193 -29.23 -15.19 -1.32
CA ILE A 193 -29.35 -14.25 -0.22
C ILE A 193 -30.66 -13.47 -0.38
N TYR A 194 -31.49 -13.44 0.65
CA TYR A 194 -32.73 -12.68 0.62
C TYR A 194 -32.47 -11.18 0.78
N ARG A 195 -31.75 -10.80 1.84
CA ARG A 195 -31.37 -9.41 2.10
C ARG A 195 -30.00 -9.31 2.73
N GLU A 196 -29.36 -8.17 2.54
CA GLU A 196 -28.04 -7.85 3.10
C GLU A 196 -27.87 -6.37 3.40
N ALA A 197 -26.90 -6.07 4.26
CA ALA A 197 -26.44 -4.72 4.57
C ALA A 197 -24.94 -4.78 4.83
N THR A 198 -24.23 -3.71 4.50
CA THR A 198 -22.79 -3.62 4.73
C THR A 198 -22.49 -2.41 5.58
N ILE A 199 -21.83 -2.64 6.71
CA ILE A 199 -21.30 -1.60 7.59
C ILE A 199 -19.81 -1.48 7.29
N THR A 200 -19.32 -0.26 7.11
CA THR A 200 -17.93 -0.01 6.71
C THR A 200 -17.25 0.97 7.66
N ARG A 201 -16.13 0.56 8.25
CA ARG A 201 -15.13 1.48 8.82
C ARG A 201 -14.14 1.83 7.72
N LYS A 202 -14.08 3.11 7.32
CA LYS A 202 -13.06 3.59 6.38
C LYS A 202 -11.86 4.05 7.19
N VAL A 203 -10.74 3.36 7.03
CA VAL A 203 -9.49 3.67 7.70
C VAL A 203 -8.55 4.33 6.70
N ARG A 204 -7.91 5.41 7.12
CA ARG A 204 -6.71 5.92 6.46
C ARG A 204 -5.59 5.93 7.46
N ILE A 205 -4.45 5.49 6.98
CA ILE A 205 -3.23 5.35 7.76
C ILE A 205 -2.23 6.27 7.11
N GLU A 206 -1.65 7.18 7.87
CA GLU A 206 -0.45 7.90 7.47
C GLU A 206 0.74 7.14 8.08
N LEU A 207 1.54 6.51 7.24
CA LEU A 207 2.72 5.77 7.68
C LEU A 207 3.81 6.75 8.13
N PRO A 208 4.84 6.31 8.88
CA PRO A 208 5.95 7.19 9.28
C PRO A 208 6.77 7.66 8.08
N THR A 209 6.80 6.92 6.98
CA THR A 209 7.38 7.46 5.74
C THR A 209 6.53 8.59 5.12
N GLY A 210 5.31 8.77 5.64
CA GLY A 210 4.21 9.65 5.24
C GLY A 210 3.42 9.17 4.03
N GLU A 211 3.57 7.89 3.68
CA GLU A 211 2.74 7.16 2.73
C GLU A 211 1.29 7.07 3.26
N ARG A 212 0.29 7.12 2.36
CA ARG A 212 -1.13 7.00 2.74
C ARG A 212 -1.69 5.65 2.32
N VAL A 213 -2.27 4.94 3.26
CA VAL A 213 -2.92 3.65 3.03
C VAL A 213 -4.41 3.81 3.33
N HIS A 214 -5.26 3.48 2.36
CA HIS A 214 -6.72 3.49 2.53
C HIS A 214 -7.25 2.06 2.64
N VAL A 215 -7.86 1.73 3.77
CA VAL A 215 -8.39 0.40 4.06
C VAL A 215 -9.83 0.53 4.52
N ASP A 216 -10.76 -0.04 3.77
CA ASP A 216 -12.16 -0.18 4.18
C ASP A 216 -12.31 -1.53 4.89
N LEU A 217 -12.58 -1.54 6.20
CA LEU A 217 -12.99 -2.75 6.91
C LEU A 217 -14.52 -2.85 6.79
N GLN A 218 -15.00 -3.93 6.18
CA GLN A 218 -16.43 -4.14 5.93
C GLN A 218 -16.95 -5.31 6.74
N ALA A 219 -18.15 -5.14 7.29
CA ALA A 219 -18.95 -6.20 7.88
C ALA A 219 -20.25 -6.32 7.08
N ARG A 220 -20.46 -7.47 6.45
CA ARG A 220 -21.65 -7.79 5.66
C ARG A 220 -22.60 -8.63 6.50
N ILE A 221 -23.78 -8.08 6.80
CA ILE A 221 -24.88 -8.80 7.45
C ILE A 221 -25.71 -9.46 6.36
N ILE A 222 -25.91 -10.77 6.44
CA ILE A 222 -26.58 -11.59 5.44
C ILE A 222 -27.78 -12.29 6.07
N GLN A 223 -28.95 -12.13 5.44
CA GLN A 223 -30.16 -12.91 5.71
C GLN A 223 -30.43 -13.84 4.51
N LYS A 224 -30.21 -15.15 4.69
CA LYS A 224 -30.32 -16.11 3.59
C LYS A 224 -31.75 -16.38 3.15
N LYS A 225 -32.70 -16.44 4.08
CA LYS A 225 -34.09 -16.82 3.82
C LYS A 225 -35.06 -15.70 4.24
N LYS A 226 -36.12 -15.51 3.46
CA LYS A 226 -37.24 -14.63 3.82
C LYS A 226 -37.89 -15.13 5.12
N ASN A 227 -38.26 -14.20 6.01
CA ASN A 227 -38.85 -14.47 7.33
C ASN A 227 -37.97 -15.28 8.31
N SER A 228 -36.66 -15.41 8.04
CA SER A 228 -35.74 -16.01 9.00
C SER A 228 -35.17 -14.96 9.95
N SER A 229 -35.19 -15.24 11.24
CA SER A 229 -34.49 -14.43 12.25
C SER A 229 -33.00 -14.77 12.37
N SER A 230 -32.46 -15.61 11.49
CA SER A 230 -31.04 -15.97 11.47
C SER A 230 -30.26 -15.06 10.52
N TYR A 231 -29.26 -14.38 11.08
CA TYR A 231 -28.36 -13.50 10.35
C TYR A 231 -26.93 -14.02 10.47
N THR A 232 -26.19 -13.99 9.38
CA THR A 232 -24.76 -14.30 9.37
C THR A 232 -23.96 -13.05 9.07
N VAL A 233 -22.85 -12.85 9.77
CA VAL A 233 -21.93 -11.74 9.53
C VAL A 233 -20.65 -12.28 8.94
N GLU A 234 -20.20 -11.66 7.86
CA GLU A 234 -18.90 -11.92 7.23
C GLU A 234 -18.12 -10.61 7.15
N TYR A 235 -16.85 -10.67 7.52
CA TYR A 235 -15.97 -9.52 7.49
C TYR A 235 -15.02 -9.61 6.28
N THR A 236 -14.77 -8.49 5.64
CA THR A 236 -13.82 -8.38 4.53
C THR A 236 -12.99 -7.10 4.65
N VAL A 237 -11.76 -7.16 4.16
CA VAL A 237 -10.90 -5.99 4.00
C VAL A 237 -10.97 -5.55 2.54
N HIS A 238 -11.49 -4.36 2.29
CA HIS A 238 -11.52 -3.75 0.98
C HIS A 238 -10.48 -2.66 0.88
N TYR A 239 -9.51 -2.87 0.01
CA TYR A 239 -8.58 -1.83 -0.37
C TYR A 239 -9.23 -0.95 -1.46
N LYS A 240 -9.79 0.21 -1.09
CA LYS A 240 -10.30 1.17 -2.06
C LYS A 240 -9.17 2.04 -2.60
N GLY A 241 -8.97 1.95 -3.91
CA GLY A 241 -8.09 2.84 -4.65
C GLY A 241 -6.77 2.21 -5.08
N GLN A 242 -6.14 2.91 -6.01
CA GLN A 242 -4.78 2.79 -6.48
C GLN A 242 -3.74 3.08 -5.37
N ASN A 243 -3.92 2.55 -4.16
CA ASN A 243 -3.09 2.93 -3.01
C ASN A 243 -1.64 2.48 -3.21
N LEU A 244 -0.81 3.49 -3.44
CA LEU A 244 0.64 3.41 -3.58
C LEU A 244 1.36 3.26 -2.22
N GLY A 245 0.64 3.36 -1.09
CA GLY A 245 1.26 3.62 0.21
C GLY A 245 1.94 2.45 0.91
N THR A 246 1.46 1.21 0.78
CA THR A 246 2.23 0.02 1.27
C THR A 246 3.17 -0.55 0.22
N LEU A 247 3.01 -0.09 -1.03
CA LEU A 247 3.89 -0.43 -2.13
C LEU A 247 5.17 0.38 -1.97
N ILE A 248 6.31 -0.22 -2.27
CA ILE A 248 7.53 0.55 -2.52
C ILE A 248 7.31 1.23 -3.89
N PRO A 249 7.09 2.56 -3.95
CA PRO A 249 7.03 3.25 -5.23
C PRO A 249 8.42 3.26 -5.88
N ASN A 250 8.46 3.34 -7.20
CA ASN A 250 9.72 3.40 -7.94
C ASN A 250 10.46 4.73 -7.71
N SER A 251 11.80 4.69 -7.75
CA SER A 251 12.72 5.82 -7.65
C SER A 251 12.58 6.94 -8.69
N THR A 252 11.82 6.71 -9.76
CA THR A 252 11.41 7.75 -10.72
C THR A 252 10.21 8.59 -10.26
N ALA A 253 9.28 7.99 -9.51
CA ALA A 253 8.15 8.70 -8.89
C ALA A 253 8.59 9.55 -7.68
N HIS A 254 9.89 9.58 -7.38
CA HIS A 254 10.46 10.16 -6.16
C HIS A 254 10.28 11.66 -6.00
N ASP A 255 9.95 12.44 -7.05
CA ASP A 255 9.49 13.84 -6.84
C ASP A 255 8.21 13.90 -5.99
N GLY A 256 7.40 12.85 -6.01
CA GLY A 256 6.26 12.69 -5.11
C GLY A 256 6.70 12.26 -3.71
N TYR A 257 7.68 11.36 -3.60
CA TYR A 257 8.20 10.79 -2.35
C TYR A 257 8.93 11.80 -1.45
N TYR A 258 9.57 12.82 -2.04
CA TYR A 258 10.07 13.98 -1.27
C TYR A 258 8.93 14.79 -0.62
N GLY A 259 7.70 14.66 -1.12
CA GLY A 259 6.49 15.11 -0.45
C GLY A 259 5.95 14.12 0.59
N VAL A 260 6.34 12.85 0.52
CA VAL A 260 5.87 11.76 1.39
C VAL A 260 6.55 11.85 2.77
N GLY A 261 7.79 12.32 2.90
CA GLY A 261 8.41 12.66 4.19
C GLY A 261 8.07 14.06 4.75
N ALA A 262 7.23 14.83 4.05
CA ALA A 262 6.85 16.16 4.48
C ALA A 262 5.48 16.09 5.17
N VAL A 263 5.34 16.78 6.31
CA VAL A 263 4.09 16.96 7.07
C VAL A 263 2.95 17.22 6.07
N ALA A 264 1.74 16.69 6.28
CA ALA A 264 0.56 16.68 5.36
C ALA A 264 0.26 17.98 4.57
N GLU A 265 0.84 19.02 5.08
CA GLU A 265 0.89 20.43 4.84
C GLU A 265 1.81 20.85 3.66
N HIS A 266 2.88 20.09 3.41
CA HIS A 266 3.87 20.25 2.34
C HIS A 266 3.54 19.59 1.01
N ARG A 267 2.27 19.27 0.78
CA ARG A 267 1.85 18.53 -0.40
C ARG A 267 0.88 19.36 -1.24
N PRO A 268 1.09 19.49 -2.57
CA PRO A 268 0.05 19.96 -3.46
C PRO A 268 -1.22 19.12 -3.24
N VAL A 269 -2.35 19.78 -3.05
CA VAL A 269 -3.68 19.16 -2.83
C VAL A 269 -4.12 18.29 -4.01
N THR A 270 -3.46 18.46 -5.16
CA THR A 270 -3.67 17.76 -6.41
C THR A 270 -2.33 17.22 -6.90
N ARG A 271 -2.07 15.92 -6.76
CA ARG A 271 -1.12 15.23 -7.66
C ARG A 271 -1.72 13.92 -8.10
N ASP A 272 -2.02 13.91 -9.40
CA ASP A 272 -2.16 12.81 -10.33
C ASP A 272 -2.33 11.43 -9.70
N THR A 273 -3.60 11.04 -9.59
CA THR A 273 -4.03 9.64 -9.65
C THR A 273 -3.85 9.05 -11.06
N ALA A 274 -3.11 9.72 -11.95
CA ALA A 274 -2.87 9.25 -13.31
C ALA A 274 -1.97 8.04 -13.26
N ASP A 275 -2.34 6.99 -14.01
CA ASP A 275 -1.55 5.77 -14.13
C ASP A 275 -0.10 6.05 -14.59
N THR A 276 0.15 7.19 -15.25
CA THR A 276 1.47 7.66 -15.69
C THR A 276 2.43 8.04 -14.57
N ALA A 277 1.94 8.40 -13.38
CA ALA A 277 2.81 8.60 -12.21
C ALA A 277 3.39 7.27 -11.71
N ARG A 278 2.73 6.16 -12.05
CA ARG A 278 3.20 4.80 -11.77
C ARG A 278 4.31 4.46 -12.73
N ASP A 279 4.18 4.79 -14.02
CA ASP A 279 5.13 4.50 -15.13
C ASP A 279 6.55 5.02 -14.90
N GLY A 280 6.77 5.81 -13.86
CA GLY A 280 8.06 6.32 -13.51
C GLY A 280 8.37 7.54 -14.35
N GLY A 281 8.29 8.70 -13.71
CA GLY A 281 8.66 9.95 -14.34
C GLY A 281 10.02 9.84 -15.03
N ARG A 282 10.08 10.24 -16.30
CA ARG A 282 11.34 10.44 -17.01
C ARG A 282 12.20 11.45 -16.25
N LEU A 283 13.52 11.27 -16.30
CA LEU A 283 14.45 12.25 -15.75
C LEU A 283 14.23 13.60 -16.45
N ARG A 284 14.10 14.67 -15.66
CA ARG A 284 13.88 16.02 -16.20
C ARG A 284 15.19 16.56 -16.73
N LYS A 285 15.10 17.62 -17.54
CA LYS A 285 16.28 18.39 -18.00
C LYS A 285 17.20 18.77 -16.84
N THR A 286 16.62 19.29 -15.75
CA THR A 286 17.36 19.72 -14.55
C THR A 286 18.04 18.57 -13.81
N ASP A 287 17.49 17.35 -13.89
CA ASP A 287 18.11 16.19 -13.25
C ASP A 287 19.37 15.77 -14.03
N TRP A 288 19.34 15.88 -15.37
CA TRP A 288 20.49 15.62 -16.24
C TRP A 288 21.57 16.71 -16.19
N GLU A 289 21.16 17.98 -16.12
CA GLU A 289 22.09 19.11 -15.97
C GLU A 289 22.90 18.98 -14.68
N HIS A 290 22.26 18.60 -13.58
CA HIS A 290 22.94 18.33 -12.31
C HIS A 290 23.88 17.11 -12.40
N TYR A 291 23.42 16.02 -13.01
CA TYR A 291 24.26 14.82 -13.21
C TYR A 291 25.53 15.12 -14.01
N GLN A 292 25.41 15.94 -15.05
CA GLN A 292 26.52 16.40 -15.87
C GLN A 292 27.53 17.20 -15.06
N GLU A 293 27.05 18.21 -14.32
CA GLU A 293 27.88 19.08 -13.49
C GLU A 293 28.64 18.29 -12.42
N VAL A 294 27.94 17.40 -11.72
CA VAL A 294 28.47 16.67 -10.57
C VAL A 294 29.44 15.55 -10.96
N ASN A 295 29.33 15.02 -12.18
CA ASN A 295 30.23 13.99 -12.71
C ASN A 295 31.24 14.55 -13.72
N GLU A 296 31.31 15.87 -13.90
CA GLU A 296 32.24 16.55 -14.81
C GLU A 296 32.15 16.02 -16.26
N LEU A 297 30.95 15.63 -16.69
CA LEU A 297 30.74 15.00 -18.00
C LEU A 297 30.73 16.04 -19.13
N THR A 298 31.35 15.67 -20.24
CA THR A 298 31.18 16.38 -21.52
C THR A 298 29.75 16.21 -22.04
N ASP A 299 29.33 17.07 -22.98
CA ASP A 299 28.02 16.95 -23.62
C ASP A 299 27.87 15.62 -24.38
N GLU A 300 28.97 15.11 -24.94
CA GLU A 300 29.03 13.83 -25.66
C GLU A 300 28.82 12.65 -24.71
N GLU A 301 29.51 12.62 -23.57
CA GLU A 301 29.34 11.59 -22.54
C GLU A 301 27.93 11.64 -21.93
N LEU A 302 27.40 12.84 -21.66
CA LEU A 302 26.03 12.99 -21.17
C LEU A 302 25.01 12.44 -22.19
N ALA A 303 25.24 12.68 -23.49
CA ALA A 303 24.37 12.17 -24.54
C ALA A 303 24.40 10.63 -24.61
N GLU A 304 25.56 10.00 -24.44
CA GLU A 304 25.69 8.55 -24.37
C GLU A 304 24.93 7.95 -23.17
N HIS A 305 25.07 8.57 -21.98
CA HIS A 305 24.34 8.15 -20.78
C HIS A 305 22.82 8.29 -20.95
N LYS A 306 22.36 9.40 -21.56
CA LYS A 306 20.94 9.62 -21.87
C LYS A 306 20.40 8.57 -22.83
N ALA A 307 21.11 8.33 -23.93
CA ALA A 307 20.71 7.34 -24.94
C ALA A 307 20.63 5.93 -24.36
N THR A 308 21.63 5.54 -23.56
CA THR A 308 21.65 4.23 -22.88
C THR A 308 20.49 4.09 -21.90
N TYR A 309 20.22 5.13 -21.10
CA TYR A 309 19.09 5.13 -20.17
C TYR A 309 17.76 4.98 -20.91
N GLU A 310 17.53 5.75 -21.97
CA GLU A 310 16.29 5.72 -22.76
C GLU A 310 16.08 4.37 -23.44
N ALA A 311 17.13 3.82 -24.07
CA ALA A 311 17.08 2.49 -24.70
C ALA A 311 16.73 1.39 -23.69
N ASN A 312 17.32 1.44 -22.49
CA ASN A 312 17.01 0.48 -21.44
C ASN A 312 15.57 0.63 -20.92
N VAL A 313 15.08 1.86 -20.74
CA VAL A 313 13.69 2.10 -20.33
C VAL A 313 12.70 1.54 -21.35
N GLU A 314 12.95 1.76 -22.64
CA GLU A 314 12.12 1.20 -23.72
C GLU A 314 12.15 -0.34 -23.73
N ALA A 315 13.33 -0.94 -23.60
CA ALA A 315 13.47 -2.39 -23.55
C ALA A 315 12.78 -3.03 -22.33
N ILE A 316 12.81 -2.36 -21.17
CA ILE A 316 12.06 -2.78 -19.97
C ILE A 316 10.55 -2.70 -20.25
N ALA A 317 10.07 -1.59 -20.82
CA ALA A 317 8.66 -1.40 -21.12
C ALA A 317 8.14 -2.47 -22.10
N GLU A 318 8.91 -2.76 -23.15
CA GLU A 318 8.58 -3.81 -24.12
C GLU A 318 8.52 -5.20 -23.45
N HIS A 319 9.53 -5.56 -22.67
CA HIS A 319 9.54 -6.82 -21.93
C HIS A 319 8.32 -6.97 -21.01
N ASN A 320 7.99 -5.91 -20.28
CA ASN A 320 6.87 -5.90 -19.35
C ASN A 320 5.54 -6.08 -20.09
N ASN A 321 5.32 -5.32 -21.17
CA ASN A 321 4.15 -5.45 -22.05
C ASN A 321 4.01 -6.86 -22.64
N GLN A 322 5.11 -7.50 -23.04
CA GLN A 322 5.10 -8.86 -23.58
C GLN A 322 4.72 -9.94 -22.57
N ASN A 323 4.95 -9.70 -21.27
CA ASN A 323 4.73 -10.68 -20.21
C ASN A 323 3.46 -10.41 -19.38
N ASP A 324 2.63 -9.45 -19.79
CA ASP A 324 1.51 -8.91 -18.99
C ASP A 324 1.97 -8.50 -17.57
N GLU A 325 3.26 -8.16 -17.44
CA GLU A 325 3.84 -7.63 -16.22
C GLU A 325 3.71 -6.12 -16.31
N GLY A 326 3.07 -5.47 -15.34
CA GLY A 326 3.17 -4.02 -15.25
C GLY A 326 4.63 -3.60 -15.03
N MET A 327 4.99 -2.35 -15.35
CA MET A 327 6.33 -1.83 -15.03
C MET A 327 6.69 -1.93 -13.54
N TYR A 328 5.68 -2.14 -12.68
CA TYR A 328 5.82 -2.25 -11.23
C TYR A 328 5.01 -3.43 -10.72
N THR A 329 5.52 -4.12 -9.68
CA THR A 329 4.67 -4.99 -8.87
C THR A 329 3.53 -4.19 -8.29
N THR A 330 2.33 -4.38 -8.85
CA THR A 330 1.12 -4.10 -8.10
C THR A 330 1.09 -5.13 -6.98
N GLY A 331 1.24 -4.67 -5.74
CA GLY A 331 0.97 -5.49 -4.55
C GLY A 331 -0.53 -5.77 -4.44
N THR A 332 -1.12 -6.42 -5.45
CA THR A 332 -2.50 -6.92 -5.45
C THR A 332 -2.65 -8.13 -4.51
N SER A 333 -1.55 -8.59 -3.91
CA SER A 333 -1.49 -9.71 -2.97
C SER A 333 -2.30 -9.49 -1.68
N PHE A 334 -2.60 -8.23 -1.31
CA PHE A 334 -3.28 -7.91 -0.07
C PHE A 334 -4.71 -8.47 -0.02
N ASN A 335 -5.57 -8.09 -0.96
CA ASN A 335 -6.97 -8.53 -0.99
C ASN A 335 -7.11 -10.04 -1.24
N ARG A 336 -6.24 -10.61 -2.08
CA ARG A 336 -6.38 -12.00 -2.52
C ARG A 336 -6.02 -12.99 -1.42
N LEU A 337 -5.10 -12.69 -0.50
CA LEU A 337 -4.71 -13.63 0.56
C LEU A 337 -5.60 -13.51 1.82
N ILE A 338 -5.97 -12.27 2.18
CA ILE A 338 -6.70 -11.97 3.42
C ILE A 338 -8.18 -12.33 3.34
N ASN A 339 -8.83 -12.07 2.19
CA ASN A 339 -10.24 -12.40 2.00
C ASN A 339 -10.47 -13.81 1.42
N THR A 340 -9.43 -14.64 1.30
CA THR A 340 -9.58 -16.00 0.75
C THR A 340 -10.25 -16.93 1.75
N THR A 341 -11.19 -17.73 1.24
CA THR A 341 -11.77 -18.88 1.94
C THR A 341 -11.11 -20.16 1.42
N HIS A 342 -10.38 -20.86 2.27
CA HIS A 342 -9.77 -22.14 1.91
C HIS A 342 -10.82 -23.26 1.82
N LYS A 343 -10.57 -24.28 1.00
CA LYS A 343 -11.47 -25.44 0.87
C LYS A 343 -11.67 -26.10 2.24
N GLY A 344 -12.93 -26.33 2.61
CA GLY A 344 -13.31 -26.94 3.90
C GLY A 344 -13.44 -25.94 5.05
N GLN A 345 -13.11 -24.66 4.85
CA GLN A 345 -13.33 -23.61 5.84
C GLN A 345 -14.68 -22.92 5.60
N LYS A 346 -15.38 -22.61 6.70
CA LYS A 346 -16.71 -21.96 6.66
C LYS A 346 -16.60 -20.45 6.39
N HIS A 347 -15.52 -19.82 6.84
CA HIS A 347 -15.30 -18.37 6.78
C HIS A 347 -13.97 -18.05 6.10
N ASN A 348 -13.88 -16.83 5.55
CA ASN A 348 -12.62 -16.31 4.99
C ASN A 348 -11.57 -16.07 6.10
N ASN A 349 -10.30 -15.95 5.72
CA ASN A 349 -9.20 -15.80 6.67
C ASN A 349 -9.38 -14.59 7.61
N PHE A 350 -9.82 -13.45 7.09
CA PHE A 350 -10.04 -12.25 7.91
C PHE A 350 -11.14 -12.42 8.96
N THR A 351 -12.29 -12.98 8.57
CA THR A 351 -13.39 -13.30 9.51
C THR A 351 -12.92 -14.27 10.59
N ARG A 352 -12.12 -15.29 10.22
CA ARG A 352 -11.57 -16.23 11.19
C ARG A 352 -10.61 -15.55 12.17
N GLN A 353 -9.79 -14.63 11.68
CA GLN A 353 -8.89 -13.84 12.52
C GLN A 353 -9.67 -12.98 13.51
N LEU A 354 -10.74 -12.30 13.09
CA LEU A 354 -11.58 -11.50 14.00
C LEU A 354 -12.31 -12.36 15.05
N VAL A 355 -12.72 -13.57 14.70
CA VAL A 355 -13.30 -14.53 15.67
C VAL A 355 -12.27 -14.89 16.75
N GLN A 356 -11.00 -15.08 16.36
CA GLN A 356 -9.92 -15.45 17.28
C GLN A 356 -9.44 -14.26 18.13
N ASP A 357 -9.15 -13.13 17.48
CA ASP A 357 -8.45 -12.00 18.08
C ASP A 357 -9.42 -11.00 18.76
N SER A 358 -10.66 -10.92 18.29
CA SER A 358 -11.66 -9.94 18.76
C SER A 358 -12.94 -10.57 19.30
N ASN A 359 -13.00 -11.91 19.40
CA ASN A 359 -14.19 -12.67 19.79
C ASN A 359 -15.46 -12.26 19.00
N ALA A 360 -15.28 -11.99 17.70
CA ALA A 360 -16.37 -11.58 16.83
C ALA A 360 -17.37 -12.73 16.62
N HIS A 361 -18.67 -12.44 16.68
CA HIS A 361 -19.70 -13.44 16.40
C HIS A 361 -20.05 -13.41 14.91
N THR A 362 -20.24 -14.59 14.31
CA THR A 362 -20.61 -14.72 12.88
C THR A 362 -22.07 -15.10 12.66
N SER A 363 -22.86 -15.26 13.72
CA SER A 363 -24.25 -15.74 13.66
C SER A 363 -25.09 -15.11 14.77
N PHE A 364 -26.27 -14.59 14.40
CA PHE A 364 -27.13 -13.83 15.29
C PHE A 364 -28.61 -14.14 15.05
N ASN A 365 -29.41 -13.95 16.09
CA ASN A 365 -30.87 -14.08 16.04
C ASN A 365 -31.60 -12.73 15.90
N SER A 366 -30.86 -11.63 15.84
CA SER A 366 -31.39 -10.27 15.67
C SER A 366 -30.41 -9.36 14.93
N ILE A 367 -30.96 -8.39 14.19
CA ILE A 367 -30.17 -7.39 13.46
C ILE A 367 -29.48 -6.43 14.45
N SER A 368 -30.18 -6.03 15.51
CA SER A 368 -29.63 -5.17 16.55
C SER A 368 -28.43 -5.82 17.24
N GLY A 369 -28.52 -7.12 17.55
CA GLY A 369 -27.41 -7.91 18.09
C GLY A 369 -26.22 -7.94 17.14
N ALA A 370 -26.46 -8.19 15.85
CA ALA A 370 -25.41 -8.17 14.83
C ALA A 370 -24.75 -6.78 14.71
N LYS A 371 -25.53 -5.69 14.69
CA LYS A 371 -25.00 -4.32 14.60
C LYS A 371 -24.17 -3.95 15.83
N ASN A 372 -24.61 -4.32 17.03
CA ASN A 372 -23.88 -4.03 18.27
C ASN A 372 -22.53 -4.77 18.33
N ASP A 373 -22.49 -6.04 17.94
CA ASP A 373 -21.24 -6.80 17.85
C ASP A 373 -20.32 -6.20 16.79
N ILE A 374 -20.83 -5.87 15.60
CA ILE A 374 -20.06 -5.21 14.54
C ILE A 374 -19.47 -3.88 15.01
N LYS A 375 -20.23 -3.06 15.75
CA LYS A 375 -19.74 -1.80 16.31
C LYS A 375 -18.53 -2.07 17.20
N LYS A 376 -18.68 -2.97 18.18
CA LYS A 376 -17.58 -3.37 19.07
C LYS A 376 -16.36 -3.88 18.31
N VAL A 377 -16.58 -4.79 17.35
CA VAL A 377 -15.51 -5.43 16.58
C VAL A 377 -14.78 -4.38 15.74
N LEU A 378 -15.48 -3.63 14.87
CA LEU A 378 -14.83 -2.71 13.93
C LEU A 378 -14.15 -1.52 14.61
N THR A 379 -14.61 -1.08 15.79
CA THR A 379 -13.98 0.00 16.55
C THR A 379 -12.64 -0.41 17.17
N ASN A 380 -12.39 -1.70 17.42
CA ASN A 380 -11.19 -2.21 18.11
C ASN A 380 -10.24 -3.00 17.19
N GLN A 381 -9.90 -2.46 16.02
CA GLN A 381 -9.10 -3.18 15.00
C GLN A 381 -7.70 -2.63 14.76
N ASP A 382 -7.23 -1.75 15.64
CA ASP A 382 -6.02 -0.96 15.39
C ASP A 382 -4.74 -1.80 15.32
N ALA A 383 -4.60 -2.77 16.24
CA ALA A 383 -3.48 -3.74 16.21
C ALA A 383 -3.52 -4.64 14.96
N LEU A 384 -4.72 -5.05 14.54
CA LEU A 384 -4.90 -5.85 13.33
C LEU A 384 -4.51 -5.04 12.09
N ILE A 385 -4.95 -3.78 11.99
CA ILE A 385 -4.64 -2.89 10.88
C ILE A 385 -3.12 -2.65 10.78
N THR A 386 -2.45 -2.48 11.93
CA THR A 386 -1.00 -2.29 12.01
C THR A 386 -0.23 -3.51 11.49
N ASN A 387 -0.59 -4.71 11.97
CA ASN A 387 -0.03 -5.97 11.49
C ASN A 387 -0.25 -6.17 9.98
N LEU A 388 -1.44 -5.80 9.51
CA LEU A 388 -1.78 -5.81 8.09
C LEU A 388 -0.82 -4.93 7.28
N VAL A 389 -0.54 -3.70 7.72
CA VAL A 389 0.41 -2.79 7.06
C VAL A 389 1.84 -3.37 7.04
N MET A 390 2.33 -3.92 8.15
CA MET A 390 3.68 -4.51 8.23
C MET A 390 3.86 -5.66 7.24
N ASN A 391 2.86 -6.55 7.19
CA ASN A 391 2.86 -7.69 6.27
C ASN A 391 2.80 -7.23 4.80
N ALA A 392 2.01 -6.19 4.52
CA ALA A 392 1.96 -5.58 3.19
C ALA A 392 3.33 -5.07 2.75
N ARG A 393 3.99 -4.29 3.62
CA ARG A 393 5.29 -3.69 3.35
C ARG A 393 6.35 -4.78 3.14
N THR A 394 6.37 -5.78 4.01
CA THR A 394 7.29 -6.92 3.89
C THR A 394 7.12 -7.66 2.57
N GLN A 395 5.87 -7.91 2.15
CA GLN A 395 5.62 -8.53 0.85
C GLN A 395 6.07 -7.63 -0.30
N SER A 396 5.88 -6.31 -0.21
CA SER A 396 6.38 -5.37 -1.22
C SER A 396 7.91 -5.38 -1.31
N VAL A 397 8.62 -5.42 -0.18
CA VAL A 397 10.08 -5.55 -0.11
C VAL A 397 10.54 -6.84 -0.78
N ASN A 398 9.89 -7.96 -0.47
CA ASN A 398 10.22 -9.26 -1.08
C ASN A 398 10.04 -9.26 -2.60
N ASN A 399 8.93 -8.67 -3.08
CA ASN A 399 8.67 -8.53 -4.50
C ASN A 399 9.71 -7.64 -5.19
N TYR A 400 10.05 -6.50 -4.59
CA TYR A 400 11.08 -5.60 -5.12
C TYR A 400 12.45 -6.29 -5.17
N ALA A 401 12.83 -7.02 -4.12
CA ALA A 401 14.06 -7.79 -4.07
C ALA A 401 14.16 -8.85 -5.18
N GLU A 402 13.06 -9.56 -5.44
CA GLU A 402 12.99 -10.52 -6.55
C GLU A 402 13.12 -9.83 -7.90
N GLN A 403 12.43 -8.71 -8.10
CA GLN A 403 12.39 -8.02 -9.40
C GLN A 403 13.67 -7.28 -9.78
N GLN A 404 14.36 -6.66 -8.80
CA GLN A 404 15.55 -5.84 -9.03
C GLN A 404 16.85 -6.63 -8.84
N PHE A 405 16.85 -7.60 -7.92
CA PHE A 405 18.06 -8.34 -7.53
C PHE A 405 17.97 -9.85 -7.80
N GLY A 406 16.83 -10.36 -8.27
CA GLY A 406 16.61 -11.81 -8.41
C GLY A 406 16.50 -12.56 -7.07
N ALA A 407 16.42 -11.83 -5.95
CA ALA A 407 16.54 -12.37 -4.60
C ALA A 407 15.20 -12.89 -4.04
N SER A 408 14.74 -14.02 -4.59
CA SER A 408 13.45 -14.63 -4.22
C SER A 408 13.43 -15.23 -2.80
N LYS A 409 14.57 -15.67 -2.25
CA LYS A 409 14.66 -16.29 -0.92
C LYS A 409 15.34 -15.38 0.10
N LYS A 410 15.10 -15.65 1.39
CA LYS A 410 15.68 -14.91 2.51
C LYS A 410 17.22 -14.86 2.44
N ALA A 411 17.86 -16.02 2.21
CA ALA A 411 19.33 -16.10 2.12
C ALA A 411 19.92 -15.26 0.97
N ASP A 412 19.24 -15.23 -0.18
CA ASP A 412 19.66 -14.40 -1.33
C ASP A 412 19.57 -12.91 -0.97
N ARG A 413 18.50 -12.51 -0.27
CA ARG A 413 18.32 -11.14 0.22
C ARG A 413 19.37 -10.75 1.25
N GLU A 414 19.68 -11.63 2.19
CA GLU A 414 20.74 -11.40 3.19
C GLU A 414 22.13 -11.23 2.54
N LYS A 415 22.40 -11.96 1.45
CA LYS A 415 23.62 -11.80 0.67
C LYS A 415 23.67 -10.43 -0.01
N VAL A 416 22.62 -10.06 -0.72
CA VAL A 416 22.49 -8.75 -1.38
C VAL A 416 22.64 -7.62 -0.36
N GLU A 417 22.02 -7.74 0.81
CA GLU A 417 22.12 -6.74 1.87
C GLU A 417 23.53 -6.63 2.45
N ARG A 418 24.26 -7.74 2.59
CA ARG A 418 25.66 -7.70 3.05
C ARG A 418 26.56 -7.01 2.03
N GLU A 419 26.39 -7.32 0.74
CA GLU A 419 27.12 -6.68 -0.35
C GLU A 419 26.78 -5.18 -0.43
N ALA A 420 25.51 -4.81 -0.25
CA ALA A 420 25.04 -3.44 -0.17
C ALA A 420 25.76 -2.63 0.91
N LYS A 421 25.82 -3.18 2.13
CA LYS A 421 26.47 -2.54 3.29
C LYS A 421 27.98 -2.39 3.08
N ALA A 422 28.63 -3.42 2.54
CA ALA A 422 30.07 -3.34 2.21
C ALA A 422 30.37 -2.32 1.09
N ASN A 423 29.49 -2.17 0.11
CA ASN A 423 29.64 -1.18 -0.96
C ASN A 423 29.41 0.24 -0.43
N LEU A 424 28.47 0.41 0.49
CA LEU A 424 28.20 1.68 1.17
C LEU A 424 29.41 2.23 1.91
N GLU A 425 30.11 1.37 2.64
CA GLU A 425 31.32 1.72 3.39
C GLU A 425 32.49 2.15 2.48
N LYS A 426 32.42 1.80 1.19
CA LYS A 426 33.44 2.12 0.17
C LYS A 426 32.98 3.19 -0.81
N LEU A 427 31.83 3.83 -0.57
CA LEU A 427 31.35 4.90 -1.43
C LEU A 427 32.29 6.09 -1.37
N ASP A 428 32.52 6.66 -2.55
CA ASP A 428 33.25 7.91 -2.71
C ASP A 428 32.64 9.01 -1.83
N GLU A 429 33.47 9.87 -1.27
CA GLU A 429 33.07 10.87 -0.27
C GLU A 429 32.06 11.87 -0.84
N ARG A 430 32.07 12.08 -2.17
CA ARG A 430 31.04 12.85 -2.91
C ARG A 430 29.65 12.23 -2.83
N LEU A 431 29.57 10.89 -2.81
CA LEU A 431 28.32 10.11 -2.77
C LEU A 431 27.83 9.83 -1.35
N GLN A 432 28.59 10.28 -0.34
CA GLN A 432 28.18 10.28 1.05
C GLN A 432 27.40 11.57 1.36
N PRO A 433 26.23 11.48 1.99
CA PRO A 433 25.43 12.67 2.22
C PRO A 433 26.03 13.58 3.30
N LYS A 434 26.44 14.80 2.90
CA LYS A 434 27.23 15.73 3.72
C LYS A 434 26.41 16.51 4.76
N THR A 435 25.14 16.83 4.48
CA THR A 435 24.29 17.59 5.41
C THR A 435 22.88 17.01 5.58
N ARG A 436 22.22 17.30 6.72
CA ARG A 436 20.81 16.92 6.99
C ARG A 436 19.84 17.46 5.94
N ARG A 437 20.16 18.60 5.31
CA ARG A 437 19.38 19.20 4.21
C ARG A 437 19.56 18.42 2.92
N GLU A 438 20.78 18.01 2.57
CA GLU A 438 21.03 17.18 1.38
C GLU A 438 20.44 15.78 1.51
N LYS A 439 20.53 15.18 2.71
CA LYS A 439 19.81 13.93 3.04
C LYS A 439 18.31 14.04 2.76
N ARG A 440 17.71 15.18 3.12
CA ARG A 440 16.26 15.40 3.03
C ARG A 440 15.76 15.86 1.65
N SER A 441 16.52 16.72 0.98
CA SER A 441 16.10 17.37 -0.28
C SER A 441 16.63 16.66 -1.54
N PHE A 442 17.74 15.93 -1.44
CA PHE A 442 18.37 15.26 -2.58
C PHE A 442 18.39 13.73 -2.43
N GLY A 443 17.90 13.18 -1.31
CA GLY A 443 17.75 11.73 -1.12
C GLY A 443 19.02 11.03 -0.67
N GLY A 444 19.87 11.71 0.09
CA GLY A 444 20.90 11.08 0.91
C GLY A 444 21.84 10.16 0.13
N GLY A 445 22.72 10.72 -0.69
CA GLY A 445 23.74 9.99 -1.43
C GLY A 445 23.66 10.28 -2.93
N MET A 446 23.77 9.22 -3.75
CA MET A 446 23.64 9.30 -5.22
C MET A 446 22.46 10.19 -5.63
N ASP A 447 22.69 11.04 -6.62
CA ASP A 447 21.67 11.98 -7.10
C ASP A 447 20.49 11.25 -7.77
N ARG A 448 19.48 12.00 -8.23
CA ARG A 448 18.31 11.37 -8.88
C ARG A 448 18.69 10.60 -10.14
N ALA A 449 19.60 11.11 -10.97
CA ALA A 449 19.97 10.47 -12.23
C ALA A 449 20.77 9.19 -11.96
N GLU A 450 21.81 9.25 -11.12
CA GLU A 450 22.66 8.11 -10.73
C GLU A 450 21.83 6.92 -10.23
N ARG A 451 20.82 7.18 -9.38
CA ARG A 451 19.92 6.14 -8.86
C ARG A 451 19.03 5.51 -9.93
N ASN A 452 18.48 6.35 -10.81
CA ASN A 452 17.60 5.88 -11.86
C ASN A 452 18.36 5.06 -12.91
N ILE A 453 19.58 5.49 -13.26
CA ILE A 453 20.50 4.75 -14.15
C ILE A 453 20.82 3.39 -13.54
N ALA A 454 21.38 3.35 -12.33
CA ALA A 454 21.80 2.11 -11.69
C ALA A 454 20.64 1.09 -11.54
N ARG A 455 19.43 1.57 -11.27
CA ARG A 455 18.23 0.72 -11.19
C ARG A 455 17.85 0.15 -12.55
N VAL A 456 17.79 1.00 -13.58
CA VAL A 456 17.42 0.58 -14.94
C VAL A 456 18.43 -0.45 -15.46
N GLU A 457 19.71 -0.23 -15.21
CA GLU A 457 20.78 -1.19 -15.53
C GLU A 457 20.61 -2.51 -14.79
N ARG A 458 20.35 -2.49 -13.47
CA ARG A 458 20.08 -3.71 -12.70
C ARG A 458 18.89 -4.48 -13.27
N LYS A 459 17.78 -3.80 -13.54
CA LYS A 459 16.57 -4.43 -14.11
C LYS A 459 16.86 -5.04 -15.48
N MET A 460 17.61 -4.33 -16.33
CA MET A 460 18.03 -4.85 -17.63
C MET A 460 18.96 -6.05 -17.52
N ALA A 461 19.89 -6.04 -16.56
CA ALA A 461 20.74 -7.20 -16.29
C ALA A 461 19.89 -8.43 -15.91
N GLN A 462 18.85 -8.25 -15.09
CA GLN A 462 17.92 -9.34 -14.74
C GLN A 462 17.12 -9.84 -15.95
N ILE A 463 16.62 -8.94 -16.79
CA ILE A 463 15.94 -9.30 -18.04
C ILE A 463 16.89 -10.09 -18.95
N ASN A 464 18.14 -9.66 -19.07
CA ASN A 464 19.15 -10.31 -19.90
C ASN A 464 19.54 -11.69 -19.37
N ILE A 465 19.62 -11.89 -18.05
CA ILE A 465 19.80 -13.22 -17.43
C ILE A 465 18.63 -14.13 -17.83
N GLY A 466 17.39 -13.64 -17.74
CA GLY A 466 16.19 -14.36 -18.15
C GLY A 466 16.19 -14.74 -19.63
N LYS A 467 16.52 -13.78 -20.51
CA LYS A 467 16.67 -14.00 -21.97
C LYS A 467 17.74 -15.04 -22.27
N ALA A 468 18.92 -14.95 -21.64
CA ALA A 468 20.00 -15.91 -21.84
C ALA A 468 19.61 -17.34 -21.41
N ALA A 469 18.88 -17.48 -20.31
CA ALA A 469 18.34 -18.77 -19.86
C ALA A 469 17.32 -19.33 -20.87
N ALA A 470 16.42 -18.50 -21.40
CA ALA A 470 15.49 -18.88 -22.46
C ALA A 470 16.23 -19.36 -23.73
N THR A 471 17.23 -18.61 -24.20
CA THR A 471 18.04 -18.97 -25.37
C THR A 471 18.81 -20.27 -25.18
N ARG A 472 19.37 -20.53 -23.99
CA ARG A 472 20.04 -21.81 -23.69
C ARG A 472 19.07 -22.99 -23.74
N ARG A 473 17.86 -22.83 -23.19
CA ARG A 473 16.80 -23.85 -23.26
C ARG A 473 16.38 -24.11 -24.70
N GLU A 474 16.16 -23.07 -25.48
CA GLU A 474 15.81 -23.18 -26.90
C GLU A 474 16.88 -23.94 -27.68
N LYS A 475 18.16 -23.56 -27.55
CA LYS A 475 19.28 -24.29 -28.19
C LYS A 475 19.28 -25.77 -27.81
N THR A 476 19.06 -26.09 -26.53
CA THR A 476 19.09 -27.47 -26.03
C THR A 476 17.90 -28.29 -26.54
N LEU A 477 16.70 -27.70 -26.58
CA LEU A 477 15.51 -28.34 -27.13
C LEU A 477 15.62 -28.53 -28.65
N ASN A 478 16.14 -27.54 -29.38
CA ASN A 478 16.37 -27.64 -30.82
C ASN A 478 17.44 -28.69 -31.15
N ALA A 479 18.54 -28.77 -30.38
CA ALA A 479 19.54 -29.83 -30.54
C ALA A 479 18.91 -31.23 -30.32
N SER A 480 18.06 -31.37 -29.30
CA SER A 480 17.36 -32.63 -29.00
C SER A 480 16.33 -32.99 -30.10
N ASN A 481 15.57 -32.01 -30.58
CA ASN A 481 14.66 -32.15 -31.71
C ASN A 481 15.40 -32.61 -32.98
N ASN A 482 16.55 -32.00 -33.27
CA ASN A 482 17.38 -32.36 -34.43
C ASN A 482 17.99 -33.76 -34.31
N HIS A 483 18.41 -34.15 -33.10
CA HIS A 483 18.89 -35.51 -32.84
C HIS A 483 17.79 -36.55 -33.11
N LEU A 484 16.56 -36.28 -32.65
CA LEU A 484 15.41 -37.13 -32.94
C LEU A 484 15.06 -37.16 -34.43
N THR A 485 15.23 -36.07 -35.18
CA THR A 485 15.12 -36.08 -36.66
C THR A 485 16.09 -37.06 -37.29
N LYS A 486 17.37 -37.02 -36.89
CA LYS A 486 18.40 -37.93 -37.41
C LYS A 486 18.06 -39.39 -37.07
N LEU A 487 17.65 -39.67 -35.85
CA LEU A 487 17.23 -41.02 -35.43
C LEU A 487 16.01 -41.52 -36.20
N GLN A 488 15.02 -40.66 -36.44
CA GLN A 488 13.85 -41.00 -37.26
C GLN A 488 14.26 -41.35 -38.69
N GLN A 489 15.16 -40.56 -39.30
CA GLN A 489 15.67 -40.83 -40.66
C GLN A 489 16.47 -42.14 -40.73
N GLN A 490 17.26 -42.45 -39.70
CA GLN A 490 18.07 -43.67 -39.64
C GLN A 490 17.25 -44.94 -39.40
N THR A 491 16.22 -44.86 -38.55
CA THR A 491 15.45 -46.03 -38.12
C THR A 491 14.13 -46.22 -38.88
N GLY A 492 13.66 -45.19 -39.57
CA GLY A 492 12.31 -45.14 -40.14
C GLY A 492 11.18 -45.09 -39.09
N ASN A 493 11.52 -45.11 -37.79
CA ASN A 493 10.53 -45.23 -36.73
C ASN A 493 9.91 -43.87 -36.37
N LEU A 494 8.60 -43.75 -36.60
CA LEU A 494 7.82 -42.55 -36.31
C LEU A 494 7.79 -42.16 -34.83
N THR A 495 8.15 -43.03 -33.89
CA THR A 495 8.20 -42.64 -32.47
C THR A 495 9.30 -41.63 -32.14
N TYR A 496 10.30 -41.47 -33.01
CA TYR A 496 11.31 -40.39 -32.92
C TYR A 496 10.87 -39.09 -33.64
N SER A 497 9.62 -39.00 -34.10
CA SER A 497 9.09 -37.79 -34.75
C SER A 497 8.71 -36.67 -33.77
N THR A 498 8.79 -36.91 -32.45
CA THR A 498 8.40 -35.93 -31.45
C THR A 498 9.27 -34.68 -31.50
N ARG A 499 8.62 -33.52 -31.60
CA ARG A 499 9.23 -32.19 -31.60
C ARG A 499 8.59 -31.36 -30.50
N VAL A 500 9.42 -30.83 -29.61
CA VAL A 500 8.97 -29.92 -28.55
C VAL A 500 9.16 -28.51 -29.04
N ASP A 501 8.11 -27.70 -29.01
CA ASP A 501 8.21 -26.25 -29.19
C ASP A 501 9.10 -25.68 -28.07
N PRO A 502 10.22 -25.01 -28.39
CA PRO A 502 11.13 -24.49 -27.38
C PRO A 502 10.50 -23.42 -26.48
N THR A 503 9.37 -22.85 -26.89
CA THR A 503 8.67 -21.77 -26.18
C THR A 503 7.98 -22.31 -24.94
N ARG A 504 8.50 -21.95 -23.76
CA ARG A 504 7.86 -22.23 -22.47
C ARG A 504 6.72 -21.25 -22.24
N ARG A 505 5.48 -21.73 -22.13
CA ARG A 505 4.31 -20.88 -21.87
C ARG A 505 3.97 -20.85 -20.38
N PRO A 506 4.12 -19.72 -19.67
CA PRO A 506 3.72 -19.63 -18.27
C PRO A 506 2.20 -19.69 -18.12
N THR A 507 1.73 -20.11 -16.94
CA THR A 507 0.31 -20.06 -16.57
C THR A 507 0.10 -19.25 -15.29
N THR A 508 -1.14 -18.87 -14.99
CA THR A 508 -1.53 -17.93 -13.91
C THR A 508 -1.11 -18.31 -12.47
N LYS A 509 -0.54 -19.50 -12.25
CA LYS A 509 -0.05 -19.97 -10.94
C LYS A 509 1.47 -20.17 -10.88
N GLY A 510 2.21 -19.68 -11.88
CA GLY A 510 3.65 -19.92 -12.03
C GLY A 510 4.00 -21.34 -12.50
N ASN A 511 3.00 -22.13 -12.84
CA ASN A 511 3.18 -23.36 -13.61
C ASN A 511 3.53 -22.97 -15.07
N TYR A 512 3.94 -23.94 -15.87
CA TYR A 512 4.26 -23.70 -17.27
C TYR A 512 3.93 -24.90 -18.14
N THR A 513 3.74 -24.66 -19.42
CA THR A 513 3.46 -25.70 -20.41
C THR A 513 4.47 -25.66 -21.55
N TYR A 514 4.64 -26.81 -22.17
CA TYR A 514 5.31 -26.99 -23.45
C TYR A 514 4.34 -27.68 -24.40
N THR A 515 4.37 -27.31 -25.68
CA THR A 515 3.65 -28.04 -26.72
C THR A 515 4.61 -28.98 -27.41
N ALA A 516 4.21 -30.23 -27.55
CA ALA A 516 4.99 -31.24 -28.23
C ALA A 516 4.15 -31.88 -29.34
N THR A 517 4.69 -31.91 -30.55
CA THR A 517 4.03 -32.41 -31.74
C THR A 517 4.73 -33.69 -32.20
N HIS A 518 3.97 -34.72 -32.55
CA HIS A 518 4.53 -35.97 -33.09
C HIS A 518 3.69 -36.46 -34.26
N THR A 519 4.24 -37.37 -35.06
CA THR A 519 3.62 -37.91 -36.27
C THR A 519 3.12 -39.33 -36.02
N LEU A 520 1.83 -39.56 -36.29
CA LEU A 520 1.19 -40.86 -36.25
C LEU A 520 1.33 -41.60 -37.58
N LYS A 521 1.01 -42.90 -37.58
CA LYS A 521 0.93 -43.71 -38.79
C LYS A 521 -0.03 -43.05 -39.80
N GLY A 522 0.40 -42.92 -41.06
CA GLY A 522 -0.35 -42.20 -42.10
C GLY A 522 -0.02 -40.70 -42.20
N GLY A 523 0.99 -40.19 -41.49
CA GLY A 523 1.49 -38.83 -41.65
C GLY A 523 0.71 -37.74 -40.90
N ARG A 524 -0.34 -38.11 -40.16
CA ARG A 524 -1.10 -37.20 -39.31
C ARG A 524 -0.22 -36.67 -38.18
N LYS A 525 -0.21 -35.35 -37.97
CA LYS A 525 0.46 -34.71 -36.83
C LYS A 525 -0.52 -34.54 -35.67
N GLU A 526 -0.07 -34.86 -34.47
CA GLU A 526 -0.81 -34.66 -33.22
C GLU A 526 0.01 -33.79 -32.27
N SER A 527 -0.62 -32.77 -31.70
CA SER A 527 -0.03 -31.84 -30.75
C SER A 527 -0.57 -32.11 -29.34
N ILE A 528 0.33 -32.29 -28.39
CA ILE A 528 0.03 -32.54 -26.98
C ILE A 528 0.68 -31.44 -26.15
N THR A 529 -0.11 -30.80 -25.30
CA THR A 529 0.40 -29.88 -24.29
C THR A 529 0.84 -30.66 -23.06
N ILE A 530 2.04 -30.38 -22.55
CA ILE A 530 2.60 -31.00 -21.35
C ILE A 530 2.70 -29.92 -20.29
N GLU A 531 2.02 -30.11 -19.15
CA GLU A 531 2.01 -29.15 -18.05
C GLU A 531 2.98 -29.56 -16.93
N PHE A 532 3.76 -28.58 -16.47
CA PHE A 532 4.67 -28.68 -15.35
C PHE A 532 4.30 -27.68 -14.25
N LYS A 533 4.57 -28.07 -13.01
CA LYS A 533 4.51 -27.21 -11.84
C LYS A 533 5.73 -26.27 -11.83
N LYS A 534 5.61 -25.17 -11.09
CA LYS A 534 6.70 -24.18 -10.87
C LYS A 534 8.05 -24.75 -10.41
N ASN A 535 8.07 -25.97 -9.88
CA ASN A 535 9.26 -26.67 -9.39
C ASN A 535 9.82 -27.72 -10.36
N GLY A 536 9.34 -27.76 -11.61
CA GLY A 536 9.82 -28.68 -12.63
C GLY A 536 9.18 -30.06 -12.63
N LYS A 537 8.28 -30.34 -11.68
CA LYS A 537 7.53 -31.62 -11.62
C LYS A 537 6.33 -31.57 -12.57
N LEU A 538 5.95 -32.71 -13.14
CA LEU A 538 4.72 -32.84 -13.93
C LEU A 538 3.47 -32.41 -13.13
N ALA A 539 2.51 -31.80 -13.82
CA ALA A 539 1.24 -31.37 -13.22
C ALA A 539 0.36 -32.56 -12.78
N LYS A 540 -0.71 -32.29 -12.04
CA LYS A 540 -1.60 -33.35 -11.54
C LYS A 540 -2.24 -34.09 -12.73
N GLY A 541 -2.20 -35.43 -12.68
CA GLY A 541 -2.77 -36.28 -13.74
C GLY A 541 -1.80 -36.58 -14.89
N TYR A 542 -0.62 -35.95 -14.92
CA TYR A 542 0.47 -36.37 -15.78
C TYR A 542 1.36 -37.37 -15.03
N THR A 543 1.80 -38.41 -15.72
CA THR A 543 2.72 -39.42 -15.17
C THR A 543 3.89 -39.64 -16.11
N LYS A 544 5.07 -39.91 -15.51
CA LYS A 544 6.25 -40.38 -16.23
C LYS A 544 6.27 -41.90 -16.10
N GLU A 545 6.23 -42.60 -17.22
CA GLU A 545 6.27 -44.05 -17.27
C GLU A 545 7.58 -44.54 -17.92
N PRO A 546 8.04 -45.76 -17.61
CA PRO A 546 9.11 -46.39 -18.38
C PRO A 546 8.72 -46.46 -19.86
N SER A 547 9.62 -46.04 -20.74
CA SER A 547 9.42 -46.17 -22.19
C SER A 547 10.02 -47.49 -22.65
N ASN A 548 9.25 -48.31 -23.36
CA ASN A 548 9.75 -49.51 -24.03
C ASN A 548 10.57 -49.19 -25.31
N ILE A 549 10.83 -47.90 -25.54
CA ILE A 549 11.52 -47.38 -26.72
C ILE A 549 12.90 -46.90 -26.28
N PRO A 550 13.98 -47.40 -26.91
CA PRO A 550 15.34 -47.02 -26.56
C PRO A 550 15.52 -45.50 -26.55
N ASN A 551 16.19 -44.98 -25.51
CA ASN A 551 16.54 -43.57 -25.37
C ASN A 551 15.33 -42.61 -25.42
N MET A 552 14.17 -43.04 -24.92
CA MET A 552 12.98 -42.20 -24.80
C MET A 552 12.38 -42.26 -23.39
N VAL A 553 11.57 -41.25 -23.06
CA VAL A 553 10.81 -41.09 -21.82
C VAL A 553 9.35 -40.97 -22.20
N ALA A 554 8.49 -41.83 -21.65
CA ALA A 554 7.05 -41.77 -21.89
C ALA A 554 6.39 -40.84 -20.86
N ILE A 555 5.57 -39.92 -21.35
CA ILE A 555 4.70 -39.07 -20.53
C ILE A 555 3.26 -39.37 -20.92
N LYS A 556 2.44 -39.69 -19.91
CA LYS A 556 1.01 -39.88 -20.08
C LYS A 556 0.26 -38.66 -19.56
N ASN A 557 -0.68 -38.15 -20.35
CA ASN A 557 -1.53 -37.03 -19.93
C ASN A 557 -2.81 -37.52 -19.23
N PRO A 558 -3.63 -36.62 -18.63
CA PRO A 558 -4.88 -36.99 -17.96
C PRO A 558 -5.91 -37.70 -18.84
N GLN A 559 -5.82 -37.53 -20.17
CA GLN A 559 -6.65 -38.18 -21.19
C GLN A 559 -6.08 -39.55 -21.63
N ASN A 560 -5.08 -40.08 -20.92
CA ASN A 560 -4.37 -41.32 -21.22
C ASN A 560 -3.62 -41.34 -22.56
N GLN A 561 -3.38 -40.18 -23.19
CA GLN A 561 -2.50 -40.08 -24.37
C GLN A 561 -1.05 -40.14 -23.92
N THR A 562 -0.23 -40.90 -24.65
CA THR A 562 1.20 -41.09 -24.34
C THR A 562 2.05 -40.37 -25.37
N ILE A 563 3.01 -39.58 -24.89
CA ILE A 563 4.03 -38.95 -25.73
C ILE A 563 5.42 -39.39 -25.32
N HIS A 564 6.25 -39.72 -26.31
CA HIS A 564 7.63 -40.11 -26.09
C HIS A 564 8.56 -38.94 -26.35
N LEU A 565 9.37 -38.57 -25.36
CA LEU A 565 10.38 -37.52 -25.44
C LEU A 565 11.78 -38.11 -25.31
N SER A 566 12.78 -37.49 -25.92
CA SER A 566 14.16 -37.81 -25.57
C SER A 566 14.47 -37.40 -24.11
N PRO A 567 15.44 -38.07 -23.45
CA PRO A 567 15.93 -37.66 -22.13
C PRO A 567 16.36 -36.19 -22.08
N GLY A 568 17.00 -35.69 -23.15
CA GLY A 568 17.42 -34.29 -23.28
C GLY A 568 16.24 -33.31 -23.32
N GLN A 569 15.19 -33.62 -24.09
CA GLN A 569 13.95 -32.84 -24.07
C GLN A 569 13.33 -32.81 -22.67
N TYR A 570 13.16 -33.98 -22.04
CA TYR A 570 12.54 -34.07 -20.71
C TYR A 570 13.33 -33.34 -19.63
N ALA A 571 14.66 -33.51 -19.61
CA ALA A 571 15.52 -32.83 -18.64
C ALA A 571 15.49 -31.30 -18.83
N THR A 572 15.46 -30.83 -20.08
CA THR A 572 15.40 -29.39 -20.36
C THR A 572 14.04 -28.80 -19.97
N MET A 573 12.95 -29.52 -20.23
CA MET A 573 11.59 -29.10 -19.87
C MET A 573 11.35 -29.11 -18.35
N THR A 574 12.02 -29.97 -17.60
CA THR A 574 11.93 -30.01 -16.13
C THR A 574 12.87 -29.03 -15.44
N ASN A 575 13.86 -28.47 -16.15
CA ASN A 575 14.79 -27.51 -15.58
C ASN A 575 14.10 -26.15 -15.31
N THR A 576 14.20 -25.69 -14.07
CA THR A 576 13.58 -24.43 -13.60
C THR A 576 14.56 -23.27 -13.49
N ASP A 577 15.76 -23.41 -14.08
CA ASP A 577 16.87 -22.45 -14.04
C ASP A 577 17.37 -22.09 -12.62
N LYS A 578 16.94 -22.85 -11.60
CA LYS A 578 17.51 -22.80 -10.24
C LYS A 578 18.64 -23.80 -10.11
N LYS A 579 19.84 -23.41 -10.57
CA LYS A 579 21.10 -23.94 -10.05
C LYS A 579 22.05 -22.80 -9.78
#